data_AF-A2WQ29-F1
#
_entry.id   AF-A2WQ29-F1
#
_cell.length_a   1.000
_cell.length_b   1.000
_cell.length_c   1.000
_cell.angle_alpha   90.00
_cell.angle_beta   90.00
_cell.angle_gamma   90.00
#
_symmetry.space_group_name_H-M   'P 1'
#
loop_
_entity.id
_entity.type
_entity.pdbx_description
1 polymer ?
#
loop_
_entity_poly.entity_id
_entity_poly.type
_entity_poly.pdbx_seq_one_letter_code
_entity_poly.pdbx_strand_id
1 'polypeptide(L)'
;MRGVPTNQQVVHESLEKLKKVLETYEARLSGSRYLAGDFLSFADLNHFPFTFYFMATPCASLFDAYPHVKAWWEGLMSRPSIKKISANMPTKF
;
A
#
# COMPACT_ATOMS: atom_id res chain seq x y z
N MET A 1 -6.65 -18.78 -9.35
CA MET A 1 -5.19 -18.66 -9.52
C MET A 1 -4.65 -19.88 -10.22
N ARG A 2 -3.60 -19.72 -11.05
CA ARG A 2 -2.82 -20.86 -11.55
C ARG A 2 -1.92 -21.33 -10.41
N GLY A 3 -1.94 -22.63 -10.10
CA GLY A 3 -1.25 -23.27 -8.96
C GLY A 3 0.28 -23.33 -9.10
N VAL A 4 0.92 -22.19 -9.37
CA VAL A 4 2.38 -22.05 -9.40
C VAL A 4 2.84 -21.63 -8.00
N PRO A 5 3.81 -22.35 -7.39
CA PRO A 5 4.37 -21.96 -6.10
C PRO A 5 4.95 -20.55 -6.11
N THR A 6 4.76 -19.81 -5.02
CA THR A 6 5.36 -18.48 -4.83
C THR A 6 6.88 -18.58 -4.88
N ASN A 7 7.52 -17.82 -5.78
CA ASN A 7 8.97 -17.70 -5.80
C ASN A 7 9.43 -16.75 -4.68
N GLN A 8 9.93 -17.33 -3.59
CA GLN A 8 10.35 -16.58 -2.40
C GLN A 8 11.54 -15.64 -2.68
N GLN A 9 12.44 -16.00 -3.58
CA GLN A 9 13.57 -15.14 -3.96
C GLN A 9 13.07 -13.85 -4.62
N VAL A 10 12.14 -13.98 -5.58
CA VAL A 10 11.56 -12.81 -6.25
C VAL A 10 10.79 -11.94 -5.26
N VAL A 11 10.05 -12.53 -4.33
CA VAL A 11 9.36 -11.78 -3.26
C VAL A 11 10.36 -10.98 -2.44
N HIS A 12 11.45 -11.61 -1.97
CA HIS A 12 12.46 -10.92 -1.18
C HIS A 12 13.10 -9.74 -1.93
N GLU A 13 13.54 -9.97 -3.18
CA GLU A 13 14.11 -8.92 -4.03
C GLU A 13 13.13 -7.76 -4.29
N SER A 14 11.85 -8.07 -4.47
CA SER A 14 10.79 -7.06 -4.62
C SER A 14 10.53 -6.28 -3.33
N LEU A 15 10.60 -6.93 -2.16
CA LEU A 15 10.45 -6.26 -0.88
C LEU A 15 11.60 -5.27 -0.61
N GLU A 16 12.84 -5.61 -0.96
CA GLU A 16 13.98 -4.69 -0.83
C GLU A 16 13.84 -3.46 -1.74
N LYS A 17 13.27 -3.63 -2.94
CA LYS A 17 12.94 -2.48 -3.81
C LYS A 17 11.81 -1.65 -3.23
N LEU A 18 10.77 -2.30 -2.69
CA LEU A 18 9.63 -1.63 -2.09
C LEU A 18 10.06 -0.79 -0.88
N LYS A 19 10.95 -1.29 -0.02
CA LYS A 19 11.50 -0.53 1.12
C LYS A 19 12.03 0.84 0.72
N LYS A 20 12.81 0.92 -0.36
CA LYS A 20 13.36 2.20 -0.87
C LYS A 20 12.26 3.17 -1.34
N VAL A 21 11.19 2.63 -1.92
CA VAL A 21 10.01 3.43 -2.31
C VAL A 21 9.29 3.92 -1.05
N LEU A 22 9.10 3.06 -0.06
CA LEU A 22 8.44 3.41 1.20
C LEU A 22 9.24 4.45 2.00
N GLU A 23 10.58 4.38 2.00
CA GLU A 23 11.44 5.42 2.58
C GLU A 23 11.20 6.79 1.92
N THR A 24 11.05 6.82 0.59
CA THR A 24 10.72 8.03 -0.15
C THR A 24 9.33 8.54 0.21
N TYR A 25 8.35 7.64 0.35
CA TYR A 25 6.98 8.02 0.72
C TYR A 25 6.89 8.50 2.14
N GLU A 26 7.61 7.88 3.07
CA GLU A 26 7.69 8.29 4.47
C GLU A 26 8.23 9.71 4.59
N ALA A 27 9.34 10.01 3.89
CA ALA A 27 9.88 11.37 3.83
C ALA A 27 8.86 12.35 3.24
N ARG A 28 8.16 11.97 2.16
CA ARG A 28 7.13 12.83 1.54
C ARG A 28 5.93 13.08 2.45
N LEU A 29 5.42 12.04 3.09
CA LEU A 29 4.21 12.05 3.92
C LEU A 29 4.47 12.63 5.32
N SER A 30 5.73 12.76 5.73
CA SER A 30 6.08 13.55 6.92
C SER A 30 5.80 15.05 6.74
N GLY A 31 5.85 15.56 5.51
CA GLY A 31 5.61 16.97 5.19
C GLY A 31 4.28 17.26 4.48
N SER A 32 3.50 16.24 4.13
CA SER A 32 2.23 16.40 3.41
C SER A 32 1.25 15.27 3.75
N ARG A 33 -0.05 15.58 3.80
CA ARG A 33 -1.05 14.58 4.20
C ARG A 33 -1.25 13.47 3.16
N TYR A 34 -1.03 13.77 1.89
CA TYR A 34 -1.22 12.89 0.73
C TYR A 34 -0.02 12.98 -0.21
N LEU A 35 0.10 12.03 -1.14
CA LEU A 35 1.28 11.95 -2.01
C LEU A 35 1.50 13.23 -2.84
N ALA A 36 0.42 13.86 -3.29
CA ALA A 36 0.47 15.08 -4.10
C ALA A 36 0.27 16.39 -3.30
N GLY A 37 0.22 16.36 -1.96
CA GLY A 37 0.01 17.55 -1.12
C GLY A 37 -1.02 17.32 -0.03
N ASP A 38 -1.83 18.33 0.28
CA ASP A 38 -2.73 18.29 1.45
C ASP A 38 -4.14 17.78 1.17
N PHE A 39 -4.45 17.47 -0.10
CA PHE A 39 -5.72 16.93 -0.53
C PHE A 39 -5.56 15.58 -1.25
N LEU A 40 -6.60 14.73 -1.15
CA LEU A 40 -6.65 13.47 -1.86
C LEU A 40 -6.58 13.73 -3.36
N SER A 41 -5.64 13.08 -4.03
CA SER A 41 -5.40 13.27 -5.46
C SER A 41 -5.48 11.94 -6.23
N PHE A 42 -5.38 12.02 -7.55
CA PHE A 42 -5.23 10.83 -8.39
C PHE A 42 -3.98 10.02 -8.03
N ALA A 43 -2.92 10.65 -7.52
CA ALA A 43 -1.72 9.93 -7.10
C ALA A 43 -2.06 8.90 -6.01
N ASP A 44 -2.84 9.27 -5.01
CA ASP A 44 -3.23 8.37 -3.92
C ASP A 44 -4.17 7.24 -4.41
N LEU A 45 -5.12 7.60 -5.27
CA LEU A 45 -6.08 6.65 -5.85
C LEU A 45 -5.42 5.64 -6.78
N ASN A 46 -4.37 6.03 -7.50
CA ASN A 46 -3.62 5.15 -8.38
C ASN A 46 -2.85 4.06 -7.59
N HIS A 47 -2.35 4.41 -6.41
CA HIS A 47 -1.62 3.47 -5.54
C HIS A 47 -2.56 2.54 -4.77
N PHE A 48 -3.79 2.97 -4.47
CA PHE A 48 -4.77 2.20 -3.70
C PHE A 48 -4.91 0.72 -4.09
N PRO A 49 -5.17 0.32 -5.36
CA PRO A 49 -5.42 -1.08 -5.69
C PRO A 49 -4.19 -1.97 -5.44
N PHE A 50 -2.99 -1.48 -5.70
CA PHE A 50 -1.76 -2.22 -5.48
C PHE A 50 -1.45 -2.36 -4.00
N THR A 51 -1.59 -1.28 -3.23
CA THR A 51 -1.42 -1.31 -1.78
C THR A 51 -2.48 -2.20 -1.12
N PHE A 52 -3.74 -2.16 -1.58
CA PHE A 52 -4.81 -3.02 -1.05
C PHE A 52 -4.45 -4.51 -1.14
N TYR A 53 -3.99 -4.96 -2.30
CA TYR A 53 -3.58 -6.36 -2.46
C TYR A 53 -2.29 -6.68 -1.72
N PHE A 54 -1.33 -5.76 -1.65
CA PHE A 54 -0.14 -5.93 -0.82
C PHE A 54 -0.50 -6.15 0.66
N MET A 55 -1.45 -5.37 1.19
CA MET A 55 -1.92 -5.48 2.57
C MET A 55 -2.69 -6.78 2.86
N ALA A 56 -3.14 -7.50 1.82
CA ALA A 56 -3.72 -8.83 1.95
C ALA A 56 -2.67 -9.96 1.97
N THR A 57 -1.38 -9.65 1.82
CA THR A 57 -0.28 -10.63 1.88
C THR A 57 0.35 -10.72 3.28
N PRO A 58 1.10 -11.79 3.59
CA PRO A 58 1.87 -11.88 4.84
C PRO A 58 2.93 -10.77 5.00
N CYS A 59 3.28 -10.05 3.93
CA CYS A 59 4.28 -8.98 3.95
C CYS A 59 3.72 -7.62 4.41
N ALA A 60 2.42 -7.54 4.73
CA ALA A 60 1.75 -6.30 5.12
C ALA A 60 2.42 -5.60 6.33
N SER A 61 3.02 -6.36 7.24
CA SER A 61 3.75 -5.83 8.40
C SER A 61 4.93 -4.93 8.03
N LEU A 62 5.38 -4.93 6.76
CA LEU A 62 6.39 -3.98 6.29
C LEU A 62 5.97 -2.52 6.53
N PHE A 63 4.67 -2.20 6.43
CA PHE A 63 4.17 -0.85 6.63
C PHE A 63 4.30 -0.38 8.08
N ASP A 64 4.44 -1.28 9.06
CA ASP A 64 4.58 -0.92 10.47
C ASP A 64 5.90 -0.18 10.75
N ALA A 65 6.90 -0.31 9.88
CA ALA A 65 8.16 0.43 9.96
C ALA A 65 8.06 1.89 9.47
N TYR A 66 6.95 2.28 8.84
CA TYR A 66 6.77 3.58 8.18
C TYR A 66 5.49 4.27 8.69
N PRO A 67 5.54 4.97 9.84
CA PRO A 67 4.35 5.49 10.50
C PRO A 67 3.54 6.49 9.65
N HIS A 68 4.19 7.36 8.86
CA HIS A 68 3.45 8.31 8.00
C HIS A 68 2.80 7.61 6.81
N VAL A 69 3.48 6.63 6.20
CA VAL A 69 2.88 5.76 5.18
C VAL A 69 1.69 4.99 5.74
N LYS A 70 1.82 4.41 6.93
CA LYS A 70 0.74 3.67 7.58
C LYS A 70 -0.46 4.59 7.85
N ALA A 71 -0.23 5.78 8.40
CA ALA A 71 -1.28 6.77 8.63
C ALA A 71 -1.97 7.22 7.34
N TRP A 72 -1.21 7.41 6.25
CA TRP A 72 -1.76 7.69 4.92
C TRP A 72 -2.69 6.57 4.44
N TRP A 73 -2.24 5.31 4.56
CA TRP A 73 -3.02 4.14 4.15
C TRP A 73 -4.32 3.99 4.97
N GLU A 74 -4.22 4.09 6.29
CA GLU A 74 -5.38 4.05 7.19
C GLU A 74 -6.35 5.19 6.90
N GLY A 75 -5.82 6.39 6.63
CA GLY A 75 -6.58 7.56 6.20
C GLY A 75 -7.36 7.31 4.91
N LEU A 76 -6.74 6.68 3.90
CA LEU A 76 -7.43 6.27 2.67
C LEU A 76 -8.53 5.25 2.95
N MET A 77 -8.21 4.19 3.70
CA MET A 77 -9.14 3.10 4.03
C MET A 77 -10.30 3.55 4.92
N SER A 78 -10.17 4.65 5.66
CA SER A 78 -11.25 5.20 6.47
C SER A 78 -12.43 5.73 5.64
N ARG A 79 -12.17 6.12 4.38
CA ARG A 79 -13.13 6.83 3.52
C ARG A 79 -14.27 5.91 3.05
N PRO A 80 -15.55 6.34 3.12
CA PRO A 80 -16.68 5.52 2.71
C PRO A 80 -16.60 5.01 1.26
N SER A 81 -16.13 5.84 0.33
CA SER A 81 -15.97 5.46 -1.08
C SER A 81 -14.92 4.36 -1.27
N ILE A 82 -13.81 4.45 -0.55
CA ILE A 82 -12.74 3.45 -0.60
C ILE A 82 -13.21 2.14 0.02
N LYS A 83 -13.84 2.19 1.21
CA LYS A 83 -14.44 0.99 1.84
C LYS A 83 -15.41 0.25 0.93
N LYS A 84 -16.27 1.00 0.21
CA LYS A 84 -17.22 0.43 -0.76
C LYS A 84 -16.50 -0.30 -1.90
N ILE A 85 -15.41 0.26 -2.42
CA ILE A 85 -14.61 -0.38 -3.49
C ILE A 85 -13.88 -1.60 -2.93
N SER A 86 -13.20 -1.46 -1.80
CA SER A 86 -12.46 -2.54 -1.12
C SER A 86 -13.32 -3.78 -0.86
N ALA A 87 -14.59 -3.60 -0.48
CA ALA A 87 -15.51 -4.70 -0.23
C ALA A 87 -15.76 -5.59 -1.46
N ASN A 88 -15.52 -5.07 -2.67
CA ASN A 88 -15.71 -5.78 -3.94
C ASN A 88 -14.39 -6.28 -4.55
N MET A 89 -13.25 -6.08 -3.89
CA MET A 89 -11.93 -6.52 -4.39
C MET A 89 -11.57 -7.89 -3.80
N PRO A 90 -11.36 -8.94 -4.62
CA PRO A 90 -11.10 -10.29 -4.13
C PRO A 90 -9.68 -10.44 -3.56
N THR A 91 -9.57 -10.85 -2.31
CA THR A 91 -8.27 -11.00 -1.59
C THR A 91 -7.83 -12.45 -1.39
N LYS A 92 -8.64 -13.43 -1.84
CA LYS A 92 -8.26 -14.84 -1.82
C LYS A 92 -7.45 -15.15 -3.07
N PHE A 93 -6.15 -15.34 -2.88
CA PHE A 93 -5.22 -15.82 -3.90
C PHE A 93 -4.98 -17.32 -3.73
#